data_AF-A0A7J7L4G6-F1
#
_entry.id   AF-A0A7J7L4G6-F1
#
_cell.length_a   1.000
_cell.length_b   1.000
_cell.length_c   1.000
_cell.angle_alpha   90.00
_cell.angle_beta   90.00
_cell.angle_gamma   90.00
#
_symmetry.space_group_name_H-M   'P 1'
#
loop_
_entity.id
_entity.type
_entity.pdbx_description
1 polymer ?
#
loop_
_entity_poly.entity_id
_entity_poly.type
_entity_poly.pdbx_seq_one_letter_code
_entity_poly.pdbx_strand_id
1 'polypeptide(L)'
;MAEGPNATDPAQVLAQQVGGPSANPRPLNTRTRLDQLEDKMQALSRIIDQVTTLEERLDGFSDDQAHMGERLVTLEGVVEGNMATLLDQVAELSSKVNLLVKVVGNGEPAPLGGDRPRIKVPEPKAYEGARDAKEVENFLFDMETYFNVVRPDS
;
A
#
# COMPACT_ATOMS: atom_id res chain seq x y z
N MET A 1 63.69 -70.13 50.35
CA MET A 1 63.82 -70.47 48.93
C MET A 1 63.20 -71.85 48.72
N ALA A 2 62.01 -71.91 48.13
CA ALA A 2 61.45 -73.02 47.35
C ALA A 2 60.04 -72.61 46.89
N GLU A 3 59.78 -72.75 45.58
CA GLU A 3 58.58 -72.35 44.86
C GLU A 3 57.35 -73.26 45.09
N GLY A 4 56.16 -72.68 44.86
CA GLY A 4 54.94 -73.34 44.36
C GLY A 4 53.96 -73.79 45.44
N PRO A 5 52.65 -73.45 45.31
CA PRO A 5 51.85 -74.22 44.36
C PRO A 5 50.78 -73.43 43.57
N ASN A 6 50.59 -73.94 42.35
CA ASN A 6 49.33 -74.36 41.73
C ASN A 6 48.20 -73.33 41.49
N ALA A 7 47.90 -73.18 40.22
CA ALA A 7 46.79 -72.41 39.66
C ALA A 7 45.42 -72.91 40.16
N THR A 8 44.52 -71.98 40.41
CA THR A 8 43.07 -72.20 40.27
C THR A 8 42.44 -70.92 39.76
N ASP A 9 42.28 -70.92 38.44
CA ASP A 9 41.24 -70.31 37.61
C ASP A 9 40.38 -69.16 38.22
N PRO A 10 40.43 -67.94 37.65
CA PRO A 10 39.55 -66.84 38.06
C PRO A 10 38.06 -67.07 37.75
N ALA A 11 37.66 -68.22 37.19
CA ALA A 11 36.26 -68.60 36.98
C ALA A 11 35.42 -68.79 38.27
N GLN A 12 35.99 -68.63 39.47
CA GLN A 12 35.27 -68.85 40.74
C GLN A 12 35.04 -67.62 41.64
N VAL A 13 35.40 -66.40 41.21
CA VAL A 13 35.14 -65.20 42.04
C VAL A 13 33.78 -64.53 41.76
N LEU A 14 32.94 -65.12 40.89
CA LEU A 14 31.65 -64.51 40.51
C LEU A 14 30.45 -65.44 40.70
N ALA A 15 30.40 -66.13 41.83
CA ALA A 15 29.21 -66.85 42.26
C ALA A 15 28.87 -66.53 43.72
N GLN A 16 28.26 -65.37 43.96
CA GLN A 16 27.08 -65.22 44.85
C GLN A 16 26.70 -63.74 45.05
N GLN A 17 25.42 -63.46 44.78
CA GLN A 17 24.66 -62.23 45.09
C GLN A 17 25.07 -60.98 44.30
N VAL A 18 24.19 -60.30 43.55
CA VAL A 18 22.82 -59.92 43.89
C VAL A 18 21.98 -59.86 42.61
N GLY A 19 20.76 -60.42 42.67
CA GLY A 19 19.80 -60.33 41.58
C GLY A 19 19.44 -58.88 41.25
N GLY A 20 19.69 -58.49 40.00
CA GLY A 20 19.02 -57.35 39.40
C GLY A 20 17.75 -57.85 38.69
N PRO A 21 16.57 -57.26 38.93
CA PRO A 21 15.40 -57.59 38.14
C PRO A 21 15.68 -57.16 36.70
N SER A 22 15.85 -58.12 35.80
CA SER A 22 15.64 -57.87 34.38
C SER A 22 14.22 -57.35 34.26
N ALA A 23 14.12 -56.03 34.08
CA ALA A 23 12.87 -55.32 33.85
C ALA A 23 12.39 -55.66 32.43
N ASN A 24 12.04 -56.92 32.22
CA ASN A 24 11.13 -57.28 31.17
C ASN A 24 9.75 -56.90 31.70
N PRO A 25 9.10 -55.84 31.17
CA PRO A 25 7.76 -55.50 31.62
C PRO A 25 6.89 -56.74 31.37
N ARG A 26 6.32 -57.29 32.45
CA ARG A 26 5.32 -58.36 32.34
C ARG A 26 4.32 -57.93 31.26
N PRO A 27 3.94 -58.80 30.31
CA PRO A 27 2.94 -58.45 29.32
C PRO A 27 1.70 -57.99 30.09
N LEU A 28 1.31 -56.73 29.90
CA LEU A 28 0.08 -56.19 30.47
C LEU A 28 -1.03 -57.19 30.15
N ASN A 29 -1.79 -57.57 31.17
CA ASN A 29 -2.95 -58.43 31.00
C ASN A 29 -3.83 -57.83 29.88
N THR A 30 -4.33 -58.66 28.96
CA THR A 30 -5.01 -58.22 27.73
C THR A 30 -6.13 -57.21 28.02
N ARG A 31 -6.77 -57.36 29.18
CA ARG A 31 -7.78 -56.46 29.71
C ARG A 31 -7.27 -55.02 29.94
N THR A 32 -6.11 -54.86 30.56
CA THR A 32 -5.50 -53.54 30.79
C THR A 32 -5.11 -52.84 29.49
N ARG A 33 -4.71 -53.58 28.46
CA ARG A 33 -4.44 -53.00 27.13
C ARG A 33 -5.73 -52.56 26.44
N LEU A 34 -6.84 -53.27 26.70
CA LEU A 34 -8.17 -52.91 26.19
C LEU A 34 -8.66 -51.61 26.85
N ASP A 35 -8.54 -51.51 28.17
CA ASP A 35 -8.91 -50.31 28.93
C ASP A 35 -8.12 -49.08 28.43
N GLN A 36 -6.80 -49.24 28.23
CA GLN A 36 -5.96 -48.19 27.65
C GLN A 36 -6.34 -47.80 26.22
N LEU A 37 -6.79 -48.77 25.41
CA LEU A 37 -7.23 -48.48 24.04
C LEU A 37 -8.55 -47.71 24.07
N GLU A 38 -9.45 -48.05 24.98
CA GLU A 38 -10.71 -47.35 25.19
C GLU A 38 -10.49 -45.90 25.64
N ASP A 39 -9.59 -45.67 26.60
CA ASP A 39 -9.22 -44.32 27.04
C ASP A 39 -8.64 -43.48 25.89
N LYS A 40 -7.78 -44.08 25.06
CA LYS A 40 -7.21 -43.42 23.88
C LYS A 40 -8.29 -43.12 22.83
N MET A 41 -9.26 -44.00 22.65
CA MET A 41 -10.36 -43.82 21.70
C MET A 41 -11.28 -42.68 22.14
N GLN A 42 -11.56 -42.58 23.43
CA GLN A 42 -12.30 -41.45 24.00
C GLN A 42 -11.52 -40.14 23.85
N ALA A 43 -10.20 -40.16 24.04
CA ALA A 43 -9.36 -38.99 23.82
C ALA A 43 -9.39 -38.55 22.34
N LEU A 44 -9.31 -39.49 21.39
CA LEU A 44 -9.44 -39.20 19.96
C LEU A 44 -10.82 -38.63 19.60
N SER A 45 -11.90 -39.18 20.16
CA SER A 45 -13.26 -38.65 19.95
C SER A 45 -13.35 -37.18 20.38
N ARG A 46 -12.82 -36.84 21.55
CA ARG A 46 -12.81 -35.44 22.03
C ARG A 46 -12.00 -34.52 21.13
N ILE A 47 -10.87 -35.00 20.60
CA ILE A 47 -10.03 -34.23 19.66
C ILE A 47 -10.80 -33.98 18.36
N ILE A 48 -11.52 -34.97 17.84
CA ILE A 48 -12.34 -34.81 16.64
C ILE A 48 -13.39 -33.72 16.86
N ASP A 49 -14.12 -33.76 17.97
CA ASP A 49 -15.13 -32.73 18.29
C ASP A 49 -14.52 -31.32 18.37
N GLN A 50 -13.32 -31.21 18.95
CA GLN A 50 -12.57 -29.95 19.03
C GLN A 50 -12.13 -29.46 17.64
N VAL A 51 -11.63 -30.35 16.79
CA VAL A 51 -11.21 -30.01 15.42
C VAL A 51 -12.40 -29.54 14.61
N THR A 52 -13.53 -30.25 14.65
CA THR A 52 -14.76 -29.83 13.97
C THR A 52 -15.22 -28.44 14.42
N THR A 53 -15.17 -28.17 15.74
CA THR A 53 -15.51 -26.83 16.26
C THR A 53 -14.53 -25.75 15.78
N LEU A 54 -13.25 -26.09 15.63
CA LEU A 54 -12.24 -25.16 15.12
C LEU A 54 -12.39 -24.90 13.62
N GLU A 55 -12.76 -25.92 12.84
CA GLU A 55 -13.05 -25.81 11.42
C GLU A 55 -14.23 -24.85 11.19
N GLU A 56 -15.34 -25.02 11.92
CA GLU A 56 -16.50 -24.11 11.85
C GLU A 56 -16.12 -22.65 12.19
N ARG A 57 -15.26 -22.46 13.18
CA ARG A 57 -14.78 -21.12 13.56
C ARG A 57 -13.83 -20.53 12.52
N LEU A 58 -13.03 -21.35 11.85
CA LEU A 58 -12.12 -20.91 10.81
C LEU A 58 -12.88 -20.49 9.55
N ASP A 59 -13.94 -21.23 9.20
CA ASP A 59 -14.85 -20.87 8.11
C ASP A 59 -15.52 -19.52 8.39
N GLY A 60 -16.08 -19.34 9.59
CA GLY A 60 -16.66 -18.04 9.98
C GLY A 60 -15.66 -16.89 9.96
N PHE A 61 -14.41 -17.13 10.37
CA PHE A 61 -13.34 -16.13 10.28
C PHE A 61 -12.98 -15.80 8.83
N SER A 62 -12.95 -16.81 7.96
CA SER A 62 -12.70 -16.64 6.53
C SER A 62 -13.79 -15.80 5.87
N ASP A 63 -15.05 -16.04 6.21
CA ASP A 63 -16.19 -15.25 5.74
C ASP A 63 -16.11 -13.80 6.21
N ASP A 64 -15.82 -13.57 7.49
CA ASP A 64 -15.61 -12.23 8.04
C ASP A 64 -14.44 -11.49 7.35
N GLN A 65 -13.35 -12.20 7.06
CA GLN A 65 -12.20 -11.65 6.35
C GLN A 65 -12.56 -11.28 4.90
N ALA A 66 -13.33 -12.11 4.20
CA ALA A 66 -13.80 -11.83 2.84
C ALA A 66 -14.70 -10.59 2.81
N HIS A 67 -15.66 -10.50 3.74
CA HIS A 67 -16.54 -9.34 3.88
C HIS A 67 -15.76 -8.05 4.23
N MET A 68 -14.74 -8.15 5.09
CA MET A 68 -13.85 -7.01 5.36
C MET A 68 -13.09 -6.56 4.10
N GLY A 69 -12.63 -7.51 3.26
CA GLY A 69 -12.01 -7.21 1.98
C GLY A 69 -12.92 -6.41 1.04
N GLU A 70 -14.18 -6.81 0.91
CA GLU A 70 -15.19 -6.09 0.10
C GLU A 70 -15.43 -4.66 0.60
N ARG A 71 -15.50 -4.48 1.93
CA ARG A 71 -15.65 -3.16 2.55
C ARG A 71 -14.43 -2.26 2.30
N LEU A 72 -13.21 -2.81 2.29
CA LEU A 72 -12.00 -2.06 1.97
C LEU A 72 -12.00 -1.59 0.52
N VAL A 73 -12.33 -2.47 -0.44
CA VAL A 73 -12.45 -2.10 -1.85
C VAL A 73 -13.51 -1.01 -2.06
N THR A 74 -14.65 -1.13 -1.37
CA THR A 74 -15.71 -0.11 -1.42
C THR A 74 -15.22 1.23 -0.86
N LEU A 75 -14.51 1.22 0.26
CA LEU A 75 -13.97 2.44 0.88
C LEU A 75 -12.92 3.09 -0.01
N GLU A 76 -12.04 2.30 -0.62
CA GLU A 76 -11.04 2.76 -1.58
C GLU A 76 -11.71 3.48 -2.74
N GLY A 77 -12.73 2.88 -3.36
CA GLY A 77 -13.49 3.52 -4.44
C GLY A 77 -14.18 4.82 -4.02
N VAL A 78 -14.73 4.88 -2.80
CA VAL A 78 -15.33 6.13 -2.25
C VAL A 78 -14.26 7.21 -2.07
N VAL A 79 -13.08 6.86 -1.55
CA VAL A 79 -11.97 7.80 -1.35
C VAL A 79 -11.46 8.33 -2.68
N GLU A 80 -11.23 7.45 -3.66
CA GLU A 80 -10.78 7.82 -5.00
C GLU A 80 -11.80 8.74 -5.70
N GLY A 81 -13.09 8.40 -5.66
CA GLY A 81 -14.15 9.21 -6.24
C GLY A 81 -14.28 10.60 -5.59
N ASN A 82 -14.17 10.67 -4.26
CA ASN A 82 -14.19 11.93 -3.53
C ASN A 82 -12.95 12.78 -3.87
N MET A 83 -11.76 12.16 -3.95
CA MET A 83 -10.52 12.84 -4.31
C MET A 83 -10.62 13.44 -5.73
N ALA A 84 -11.12 12.67 -6.69
CA ALA A 84 -11.34 13.14 -8.06
C ALA A 84 -12.28 14.35 -8.09
N THR A 85 -13.41 14.26 -7.39
CA THR A 85 -14.39 15.36 -7.28
C THR A 85 -13.77 16.61 -6.65
N LEU A 86 -12.96 16.46 -5.60
CA LEU A 86 -12.28 17.57 -4.95
C LEU A 86 -11.25 18.24 -5.88
N LEU A 87 -10.49 17.45 -6.65
CA LEU A 87 -9.53 17.99 -7.62
C LEU A 87 -10.23 18.81 -8.71
N ASP A 88 -11.37 18.32 -9.22
CA ASP A 88 -12.19 19.05 -10.19
C ASP A 88 -12.71 20.38 -9.62
N GLN A 89 -13.22 20.36 -8.38
CA GLN A 89 -13.69 21.56 -7.70
C GLN A 89 -12.57 22.58 -7.46
N VAL A 90 -11.37 22.12 -7.10
CA VAL A 90 -10.19 22.99 -6.93
C VAL A 90 -9.77 23.62 -8.27
N ALA A 91 -9.78 22.85 -9.35
CA ALA A 91 -9.47 23.36 -10.69
C ALA A 91 -10.51 24.42 -11.13
N GLU A 92 -11.80 24.16 -10.90
CA GLU A 92 -12.87 25.10 -11.20
C GLU A 92 -12.75 26.39 -10.38
N LEU A 93 -12.51 26.28 -9.07
CA LEU A 93 -12.30 27.44 -8.19
C LEU A 93 -11.07 28.24 -8.59
N SER A 94 -9.96 27.58 -8.93
CA SER A 94 -8.75 28.23 -9.42
C SER A 94 -9.01 29.03 -10.70
N SER A 95 -9.77 28.45 -11.64
CA SER A 95 -10.21 29.16 -12.85
C SER A 95 -11.06 30.39 -12.53
N LYS A 96 -12.05 30.27 -11.64
CA LYS A 96 -12.91 31.39 -11.20
C LYS A 96 -12.10 32.50 -10.51
N VAL A 97 -11.16 32.14 -9.64
CA VAL A 97 -10.26 33.10 -8.97
C VAL A 97 -9.41 33.84 -9.99
N ASN A 98 -8.80 33.12 -10.95
CA ASN A 98 -7.99 33.74 -12.00
C ASN A 98 -8.80 34.72 -12.87
N LEU A 99 -10.05 34.40 -13.18
CA LEU A 99 -10.94 35.31 -13.89
C LEU A 99 -11.27 36.56 -13.06
N LEU A 100 -11.60 36.40 -11.77
CA LEU A 100 -11.85 37.52 -10.89
C LEU A 100 -10.62 38.43 -10.73
N VAL A 101 -9.43 37.84 -10.54
CA VAL A 101 -8.17 38.59 -10.47
C VAL A 101 -7.94 39.38 -11.76
N LYS A 102 -8.20 38.80 -12.94
CA LYS A 102 -8.09 39.52 -14.22
C LYS A 102 -9.10 40.65 -14.35
N VAL A 103 -10.35 40.43 -13.95
CA VAL A 103 -11.41 41.45 -14.04
C VAL A 103 -11.20 42.59 -13.05
N VAL A 104 -10.80 42.27 -11.81
CA VAL A 104 -10.55 43.26 -10.76
C VAL A 104 -9.20 43.97 -10.97
N GLY A 105 -8.16 43.25 -11.40
CA GLY A 105 -6.83 43.80 -11.67
C GLY A 105 -6.76 44.69 -12.92
N ASN A 106 -7.64 44.47 -13.91
CA ASN A 106 -7.76 45.35 -15.07
C ASN A 106 -8.77 46.49 -14.87
N GLY A 107 -9.37 46.61 -13.68
CA GLY A 107 -10.25 47.71 -13.30
C GLY A 107 -9.48 48.82 -12.59
N GLU A 108 -8.69 49.61 -13.32
CA GLU A 108 -8.17 50.87 -12.79
C GLU A 108 -9.33 51.90 -12.76
N PRO A 109 -9.66 52.52 -11.62
CA PRO A 109 -10.44 53.76 -11.63
C PRO A 109 -9.48 54.88 -12.05
N ALA A 110 -9.62 55.40 -13.27
CA ALA A 110 -9.21 56.77 -13.53
C ALA A 110 -10.06 57.69 -12.61
N PRO A 111 -9.55 58.82 -12.07
CA PRO A 111 -8.65 59.75 -12.78
C PRO A 111 -7.60 60.50 -11.91
N LEU A 112 -6.78 61.29 -12.64
CA LEU A 112 -5.96 62.45 -12.23
C LEU A 112 -4.54 62.20 -11.69
N GLY A 113 -3.58 62.68 -12.48
CA GLY A 113 -2.36 63.30 -11.98
C GLY A 113 -1.17 62.35 -11.84
N GLY A 114 -0.53 62.02 -12.96
CA GLY A 114 0.76 61.36 -12.94
C GLY A 114 1.32 61.25 -14.33
N ASP A 115 2.21 62.18 -14.69
CA ASP A 115 3.01 62.15 -15.91
C ASP A 115 3.84 60.86 -15.97
N ARG A 116 3.25 59.78 -16.51
CA ARG A 116 4.03 58.73 -17.16
C ARG A 116 4.46 59.30 -18.51
N PRO A 117 5.75 59.20 -18.89
CA PRO A 117 6.19 59.66 -20.20
C PRO A 117 5.39 58.87 -21.23
N ARG A 118 4.42 59.51 -21.87
CA ARG A 118 3.68 58.94 -23.00
C ARG A 118 4.71 58.71 -24.09
N ILE A 119 5.25 57.48 -24.16
CA ILE A 119 5.94 57.00 -25.34
C ILE A 119 4.91 57.18 -26.46
N LYS A 120 5.14 58.15 -27.34
CA LYS A 120 4.32 58.35 -28.52
C LYS A 120 4.58 57.16 -29.42
N VAL A 121 3.80 56.10 -29.24
CA VAL A 121 3.80 54.98 -30.17
C VAL A 121 3.31 55.54 -31.51
N PRO A 122 4.13 55.51 -32.58
CA PRO A 122 3.67 55.95 -33.89
C PRO A 122 2.49 55.08 -34.32
N GLU A 123 1.42 55.69 -34.81
CA GLU A 123 0.30 54.92 -35.37
C GLU A 123 0.78 54.15 -36.61
N PRO A 124 0.39 52.88 -36.78
CA PRO A 124 0.79 52.08 -37.93
C PRO A 124 0.19 52.69 -39.20
N LYS A 125 0.97 52.68 -40.27
CA LYS A 125 0.53 53.27 -41.54
C LYS A 125 -0.67 52.48 -42.08
N ALA A 126 -1.71 53.17 -42.53
CA ALA A 126 -2.87 52.51 -43.14
C ALA A 126 -2.45 51.77 -44.43
N TYR A 127 -3.00 50.56 -44.63
CA TYR A 127 -2.83 49.82 -45.88
C TYR A 127 -3.54 50.56 -47.01
N GLU A 128 -2.80 50.98 -48.03
CA GLU A 128 -3.33 51.75 -49.17
C GLU A 128 -3.89 50.82 -50.27
N GLY A 129 -3.76 49.51 -50.09
CA GLY A 129 -4.47 48.51 -50.90
C GLY A 129 -3.77 48.13 -52.19
N ALA A 130 -2.49 48.47 -52.37
CA ALA A 130 -1.78 48.04 -53.58
C ALA A 130 -1.50 46.53 -53.52
N ARG A 131 -1.50 45.90 -54.69
CA ARG A 131 -1.14 44.49 -54.88
C ARG A 131 0.37 44.28 -54.86
N ASP A 132 1.05 44.94 -53.93
CA ASP A 132 2.49 44.80 -53.68
C ASP A 132 2.68 43.96 -52.42
N ALA A 133 3.40 42.84 -52.55
CA ALA A 133 3.72 41.98 -51.43
C ALA A 133 4.50 42.74 -50.34
N LYS A 134 5.32 43.71 -50.73
CA LYS A 134 6.11 44.53 -49.81
C LYS A 134 5.24 45.47 -48.98
N GLU A 135 4.14 45.97 -49.53
CA GLU A 135 3.21 46.83 -48.78
C GLU A 135 2.46 46.03 -47.71
N VAL A 136 2.03 44.82 -48.06
CA VAL A 136 1.39 43.90 -47.10
C VAL A 136 2.35 43.53 -45.98
N GLU A 137 3.61 43.23 -46.31
CA GLU A 137 4.64 42.91 -45.31
C GLU A 137 4.92 44.09 -44.36
N ASN A 138 5.07 45.31 -44.90
CA ASN A 138 5.27 46.51 -44.09
C ASN A 138 4.07 46.78 -43.17
N PHE A 139 2.84 46.64 -43.67
CA PHE A 139 1.63 46.85 -42.88
C PHE A 139 1.54 45.85 -41.72
N LEU A 140 1.81 44.56 -41.97
CA LEU A 140 1.80 43.53 -40.93
C LEU A 140 2.90 43.79 -39.89
N PHE A 141 4.09 44.18 -40.31
CA PHE A 141 5.20 44.53 -39.43
C PHE A 141 4.89 45.74 -38.54
N ASP A 142 4.30 46.79 -39.10
CA ASP A 142 3.89 48.00 -38.36
C ASP A 142 2.81 47.66 -37.32
N MET A 143 1.85 46.81 -37.68
CA MET A 143 0.77 46.38 -36.79
C MET A 143 1.27 45.49 -35.65
N GLU A 144 2.14 44.53 -35.93
CA GLU A 144 2.76 43.66 -34.91
C GLU A 144 3.59 44.48 -33.92
N THR A 145 4.41 45.40 -34.43
CA THR A 145 5.22 46.31 -33.61
C THR A 145 4.34 47.20 -32.74
N TYR A 146 3.26 47.75 -33.30
CA TYR A 146 2.32 48.57 -32.54
C TYR A 146 1.69 47.79 -31.36
N PHE A 147 1.19 46.57 -31.60
CA PHE A 147 0.58 45.78 -30.53
C PHE A 147 1.56 45.31 -29.46
N ASN A 148 2.80 44.97 -29.84
CA ASN A 148 3.84 44.58 -28.89
C ASN A 148 4.25 45.76 -27.98
N VAL A 149 4.27 46.99 -28.51
CA VAL A 149 4.59 48.19 -27.70
C VAL A 149 3.41 48.63 -26.85
N VAL A 150 2.17 48.44 -27.31
CA VAL A 150 0.94 48.78 -26.56
C VAL A 150 0.59 47.72 -25.51
N ARG A 151 1.07 46.48 -25.66
CA ARG A 151 0.91 45.37 -24.70
C ARG A 151 2.24 44.61 -24.52
N PRO A 152 3.21 45.17 -23.76
CA PRO A 152 4.53 44.56 -23.62
C PRO A 152 4.58 43.27 -22.81
N ASP A 153 3.54 42.94 -22.02
CA ASP A 153 3.52 41.76 -21.15
C ASP A 153 2.27 40.91 -21.43
N SER A 154 2.42 39.88 -22.26
CA SER A 154 1.49 38.74 -22.36
C SER A 154 2.23 37.42 -22.28
#